data_AF-A0A939YB05-F1
#
_entry.id   AF-A0A939YB05-F1
#
_cell.length_a   1.000
_cell.length_b   1.000
_cell.length_c   1.000
_cell.angle_alpha   90.00
_cell.angle_beta   90.00
_cell.angle_gamma   90.00
#
_symmetry.space_group_name_H-M   'P 1'
#
loop_
_entity.id
_entity.type
_entity.pdbx_description
1 polymer ?
#
loop_
_entity_poly.entity_id
_entity_poly.type
_entity_poly.pdbx_seq_one_letter_code
_entity_poly.pdbx_strand_id
1 'polypeptide(L)'
;MVPYIYTAAREAYDTGVSICRPLYYEWPEENRSYTTEDEYLFGSQMLVAPISTPVSSDDTSERDIWLPEGEWFDVCRGYVREGETRFTDQYALNEIPYFIRGGSIIPTYEPSIQHLKKPVDKLVLWVIPGTEGEGRFYEDHGDNEDYRNGAFAITRFSQQRGGDAVTLTIAPREGSYEGMPESRDVEVQFWAQEKPYQVTVDGQEVAEWTYDEVLRRLTLQLPNRVCSKETVICLYANATDIAAQKGAQTPVLRYQADRALLQLKSDHTVNRICLSVVDLSGRELLHQVSSHTTEAQLSLSSLPTGEYVCRANADGFVVTRKIIKL
;
A
#
# COMPACT_ATOMS: atom_id res chain seq x y z
N MET A 1 11.31 -0.97 -4.49
CA MET A 1 11.54 -0.16 -3.27
C MET A 1 12.95 0.40 -3.11
N VAL A 2 13.86 0.26 -4.09
CA VAL A 2 15.26 0.70 -3.96
C VAL A 2 15.40 2.17 -3.49
N PRO A 3 14.73 3.16 -4.09
CA PRO A 3 14.82 4.56 -3.65
C PRO A 3 14.50 4.78 -2.17
N TYR A 4 13.43 4.15 -1.66
CA TYR A 4 13.05 4.21 -0.25
C TYR A 4 14.14 3.64 0.66
N ILE A 5 14.67 2.46 0.33
CA ILE A 5 15.72 1.80 1.11
C ILE A 5 17.01 2.63 1.08
N TYR A 6 17.39 3.16 -0.08
CA TYR A 6 18.61 3.95 -0.22
C TYR A 6 18.52 5.29 0.52
N THR A 7 17.33 5.90 0.51
CA THR A 7 17.03 7.09 1.32
C THR A 7 17.12 6.79 2.82
N ALA A 8 16.60 5.64 3.27
CA ALA A 8 16.75 5.23 4.67
C ALA A 8 18.20 4.87 5.03
N ALA A 9 18.98 4.32 4.10
CA ALA A 9 20.41 4.09 4.30
C ALA A 9 21.17 5.40 4.49
N ARG A 10 20.82 6.44 3.73
CA ARG A 10 21.35 7.78 3.93
C ARG A 10 20.99 8.33 5.32
N GLU A 11 19.76 8.15 5.77
CA GLU A 11 19.35 8.54 7.13
C GLU A 11 20.17 7.83 8.20
N ALA A 12 20.42 6.53 8.03
CA ALA A 12 21.26 5.76 8.93
C ALA A 12 22.69 6.30 8.97
N TYR A 13 23.24 6.71 7.82
CA TYR A 13 24.55 7.38 7.77
C TYR A 13 24.55 8.72 8.53
N ASP A 14 23.54 9.56 8.32
CA ASP A 14 23.48 10.91 8.90
C ASP A 14 23.16 10.90 10.41
N THR A 15 22.38 9.92 10.89
CA THR A 15 21.77 9.95 12.24
C THR A 15 22.08 8.74 13.11
N GLY A 16 22.54 7.64 12.52
CA GLY A 16 22.68 6.35 13.18
C GLY A 16 21.37 5.56 13.35
N VAL A 17 20.23 6.10 12.92
CA VAL A 17 18.93 5.40 13.00
C VAL A 17 18.84 4.31 11.94
N SER A 18 18.70 3.06 12.39
CA SER A 18 18.54 1.88 11.52
C SER A 18 17.29 1.99 10.62
N ILE A 19 17.34 1.31 9.46
CA ILE A 19 16.17 1.13 8.61
C ILE A 19 15.10 0.27 9.30
N CYS A 20 15.47 -0.80 10.01
CA CYS A 20 14.54 -1.55 10.85
C CYS A 20 14.55 -0.93 12.24
N ARG A 21 13.41 -0.37 12.66
CA ARG A 21 13.26 0.36 13.92
C ARG A 21 12.27 -0.36 14.83
N PRO A 22 12.60 -0.58 16.11
CA PRO A 22 11.60 -1.04 17.06
C PRO A 22 10.54 0.07 17.28
N LEU A 23 9.32 -0.32 17.62
CA LEU A 23 8.20 0.63 17.71
C LEU A 23 8.42 1.72 18.78
N TYR A 24 9.13 1.41 19.86
CA TYR A 24 9.42 2.38 20.93
C TYR A 24 10.31 3.56 20.49
N TYR A 25 10.88 3.55 19.27
CA TYR A 25 11.56 4.74 18.73
C TYR A 25 10.58 5.87 18.43
N GLU A 26 9.40 5.55 17.90
CA GLU A 26 8.39 6.55 17.54
C GLU A 26 7.35 6.73 18.65
N TRP A 27 7.10 5.69 19.47
CA TRP A 27 6.13 5.74 20.57
C TRP A 27 6.77 5.35 21.93
N PRO A 28 7.73 6.14 22.45
CA PRO A 28 8.44 5.84 23.69
C PRO A 28 7.56 5.96 24.96
N GLU A 29 6.45 6.71 24.89
CA GLU A 29 5.53 6.85 26.02
C GLU A 29 4.50 5.71 26.09
N GLU A 30 4.43 4.87 25.06
CA GLU A 30 3.48 3.78 24.98
C GLU A 30 4.10 2.46 25.43
N ASN A 31 3.72 1.97 26.62
CA ASN A 31 4.25 0.71 27.15
C ASN A 31 4.13 -0.47 26.17
N ARG A 32 3.09 -0.48 25.33
CA ARG A 32 2.88 -1.55 24.33
C ARG A 32 4.03 -1.62 23.31
N SER A 33 4.63 -0.48 22.94
CA SER A 33 5.72 -0.42 21.97
C SER A 33 7.00 -1.13 22.43
N TYR A 34 7.15 -1.35 23.74
CA TYR A 34 8.24 -2.13 24.35
C TYR A 34 7.91 -3.61 24.48
N THR A 35 6.62 -3.97 24.54
CA THR A 35 6.17 -5.37 24.70
C THR A 35 5.82 -6.05 23.38
N THR A 36 5.65 -5.28 22.31
CA THR A 36 5.43 -5.79 20.95
C THR A 36 6.77 -6.03 20.28
N GLU A 37 7.35 -7.20 20.52
CA GLU A 37 8.71 -7.56 20.10
C GLU A 37 8.78 -8.11 18.66
N ASP A 38 7.65 -8.50 18.08
CA ASP A 38 7.53 -9.18 16.79
C ASP A 38 6.95 -8.28 15.68
N GLU A 39 7.04 -6.98 15.86
CA GLU A 39 6.68 -5.94 14.91
C GLU A 39 7.77 -4.87 14.87
N TYR A 40 7.98 -4.27 13.70
CA TYR A 40 8.97 -3.20 13.54
C TYR A 40 8.56 -2.23 12.46
N LEU A 41 9.09 -1.01 12.51
CA LEU A 41 9.00 -0.09 11.38
C LEU A 41 10.13 -0.36 10.39
N PHE A 42 9.78 -0.46 9.12
CA PHE A 42 10.72 -0.48 8.01
C PHE A 42 10.81 0.93 7.41
N GLY A 43 11.88 1.64 7.74
CA GLY A 43 11.98 3.09 7.66
C GLY A 43 11.00 3.76 8.63
N SER A 44 10.53 4.97 8.32
CA SER A 44 9.53 5.69 9.13
C SER A 44 8.09 5.45 8.70
N GLN A 45 7.87 4.94 7.47
CA GLN A 45 6.57 4.96 6.79
C GLN A 45 5.82 3.62 6.82
N MET A 46 6.49 2.50 7.13
CA MET A 46 5.89 1.16 7.07
C MET A 46 6.01 0.43 8.39
N LEU A 47 4.93 -0.18 8.87
CA LEU A 47 4.94 -1.17 9.96
C LEU A 47 4.89 -2.56 9.34
N VAL A 48 5.77 -3.45 9.78
CA VAL A 48 5.85 -4.84 9.33
C VAL A 48 5.62 -5.75 10.52
N ALA A 49 4.73 -6.73 10.35
CA ALA A 49 4.40 -7.74 11.37
C ALA A 49 4.62 -9.15 10.79
N PRO A 50 5.88 -9.63 10.72
CA PRO A 50 6.18 -10.94 10.14
C PRO A 50 5.45 -12.08 10.84
N ILE A 51 5.21 -13.15 10.10
CA ILE A 51 4.62 -14.39 10.62
C ILE A 51 5.76 -15.35 10.97
N SER A 52 5.86 -15.71 12.24
CA SER A 52 6.88 -16.63 12.77
C SER A 52 6.28 -17.95 13.30
N THR A 53 4.96 -18.10 13.20
CA THR A 53 4.22 -19.30 13.62
C THR A 53 3.98 -20.25 12.44
N PRO A 54 4.00 -21.58 12.66
CA PRO A 54 3.66 -22.54 11.61
C PRO A 54 2.23 -22.37 11.09
N VAL A 55 2.01 -22.69 9.82
CA VAL A 55 0.67 -22.72 9.22
C VAL A 55 -0.21 -23.79 9.86
N SER A 56 -1.51 -23.51 9.98
CA SER A 56 -2.55 -24.47 10.30
C SER A 56 -2.91 -25.35 9.10
N SER A 57 -3.82 -26.31 9.29
CA SER A 57 -4.25 -27.27 8.27
C SER A 57 -4.91 -26.65 7.03
N ASP A 58 -5.23 -25.36 7.06
CA ASP A 58 -5.82 -24.57 5.97
C ASP A 58 -4.81 -23.64 5.28
N ASP A 59 -3.50 -23.91 5.42
CA ASP A 59 -2.39 -23.18 4.80
C ASP A 59 -2.32 -21.68 5.15
N THR A 60 -2.91 -21.31 6.29
CA THR A 60 -2.82 -19.96 6.86
C THR A 60 -2.15 -19.97 8.22
N SER A 61 -1.66 -18.82 8.66
CA SER A 61 -1.27 -18.60 10.04
C SER A 61 -2.04 -17.42 10.62
N GLU A 62 -2.45 -17.59 11.87
CA GLU A 62 -2.96 -16.50 12.67
C GLU A 62 -1.83 -15.55 13.06
N ARG A 63 -2.12 -14.24 13.05
CA ARG A 63 -1.20 -13.20 13.52
C ARG A 63 -1.99 -12.16 14.30
N ASP A 64 -1.52 -11.85 15.50
CA ASP A 64 -2.05 -10.80 16.36
C ASP A 64 -1.18 -9.55 16.22
N ILE A 65 -1.77 -8.43 15.78
CA ILE A 65 -1.06 -7.24 15.33
C ILE A 65 -1.54 -6.03 16.12
N TRP A 66 -0.61 -5.20 16.56
CA TRP A 66 -0.89 -3.89 17.14
C TRP A 66 -0.55 -2.77 16.14
N LEU A 67 -1.53 -1.92 15.84
CA LEU A 67 -1.30 -0.69 15.09
C LEU A 67 -1.29 0.50 16.06
N PRO A 68 -0.21 1.28 16.12
CA PRO A 68 -0.15 2.53 16.87
C PRO A 68 -1.14 3.57 16.32
N GLU A 69 -1.35 4.67 17.06
CA GLU A 69 -2.23 5.78 16.62
C GLU A 69 -1.93 6.23 15.19
N GLY A 70 -2.99 6.54 14.44
CA GLY A 70 -2.92 7.02 13.06
C GLY A 70 -3.77 6.18 12.11
N GLU A 71 -3.52 6.32 10.82
CA GLU A 71 -4.18 5.57 9.76
C GLU A 71 -3.15 4.66 9.08
N TRP A 72 -3.55 3.45 8.73
CA TRP A 72 -2.64 2.42 8.26
C TRP A 72 -3.24 1.67 7.08
N PHE A 73 -2.70 1.89 5.89
CA PHE A 73 -3.07 1.12 4.71
C PHE A 73 -2.54 -0.31 4.82
N ASP A 74 -3.44 -1.27 5.02
CA ASP A 74 -3.16 -2.71 5.04
C ASP A 74 -2.92 -3.17 3.60
N VAL A 75 -1.66 -3.47 3.26
CA VAL A 75 -1.30 -3.77 1.86
C VAL A 75 -1.77 -5.16 1.43
N CYS A 76 -1.89 -6.10 2.37
CA CYS A 76 -2.43 -7.42 2.07
C CYS A 76 -3.92 -7.35 1.75
N ARG A 77 -4.64 -6.43 2.39
CA ARG A 77 -6.11 -6.36 2.27
C ARG A 77 -6.64 -5.22 1.42
N GLY A 78 -5.83 -4.22 1.10
CA GLY A 78 -6.20 -3.12 0.20
C GLY A 78 -7.14 -2.09 0.83
N TYR A 79 -7.12 -1.90 2.15
CA TYR A 79 -7.94 -0.89 2.82
C TYR A 79 -7.21 -0.23 4.00
N VAL A 80 -7.75 0.89 4.49
CA VAL A 80 -7.16 1.64 5.62
C VAL A 80 -7.74 1.13 6.93
N ARG A 81 -6.86 0.84 7.89
CA ARG A 81 -7.21 0.55 9.28
C ARG A 81 -6.96 1.78 10.15
N GLU A 82 -7.86 2.03 11.09
CA GLU A 82 -7.57 2.94 12.20
C GLU A 82 -6.55 2.30 13.12
N GLY A 83 -5.64 3.13 13.61
CA GLY A 83 -4.63 2.80 14.59
C GLY A 83 -5.17 2.73 16.01
N GLU A 84 -4.25 2.76 16.98
CA GLU A 84 -4.52 2.59 18.40
C GLU A 84 -5.28 1.28 18.72
N THR A 85 -5.11 0.27 17.88
CA THR A 85 -5.92 -0.95 17.90
C THR A 85 -5.05 -2.19 17.88
N ARG A 86 -5.58 -3.29 18.43
CA ARG A 86 -4.98 -4.62 18.34
C ARG A 86 -6.01 -5.56 17.73
N PHE A 87 -5.59 -6.33 16.74
CA PHE A 87 -6.47 -7.24 16.05
C PHE A 87 -5.75 -8.51 15.65
N THR A 88 -6.51 -9.58 15.52
CA THR A 88 -6.02 -10.86 15.02
C THR A 88 -6.55 -11.10 13.62
N ASP A 89 -5.67 -11.52 12.71
CA ASP A 89 -6.03 -11.83 11.34
C ASP A 89 -5.31 -13.09 10.82
N GLN A 90 -5.78 -13.64 9.71
CA GLN A 90 -5.27 -14.86 9.08
C GLN A 90 -4.57 -14.54 7.77
N TYR A 91 -3.37 -15.06 7.59
CA TYR A 91 -2.51 -14.77 6.45
C TYR A 91 -2.01 -16.06 5.80
N ALA A 92 -2.02 -16.10 4.46
CA ALA A 92 -1.50 -17.21 3.68
C ALA A 92 0.04 -17.21 3.66
N LEU A 93 0.64 -18.34 3.28
CA LEU A 93 2.10 -18.51 3.24
C LEU A 93 2.84 -17.47 2.36
N ASN A 94 2.17 -16.94 1.34
CA ASN A 94 2.70 -15.94 0.42
C ASN A 94 2.41 -14.49 0.84
N GLU A 95 1.83 -14.29 2.02
CA GLU A 95 1.51 -12.97 2.58
C GLU A 95 2.45 -12.66 3.73
N ILE A 96 3.00 -11.45 3.72
CA ILE A 96 3.68 -10.87 4.88
C ILE A 96 2.86 -9.64 5.25
N PRO A 97 2.29 -9.55 6.46
CA PRO A 97 1.55 -8.38 6.89
C PRO A 97 2.46 -7.17 6.97
N TYR A 98 2.12 -6.13 6.21
CA TYR A 98 2.71 -4.81 6.38
C TYR A 98 1.70 -3.72 6.05
N PHE A 99 1.90 -2.59 6.72
CA PHE A 99 0.97 -1.48 6.76
C PHE A 99 1.74 -0.20 6.45
N ILE A 100 1.18 0.62 5.57
CA ILE A 100 1.80 1.90 5.21
C ILE A 100 1.02 3.01 5.90
N ARG A 101 1.71 3.86 6.66
CA ARG A 101 1.07 4.95 7.41
C ARG A 101 0.41 5.94 6.45
N GLY A 102 -0.80 6.41 6.77
CA GLY A 102 -1.41 7.57 6.14
C GLY A 102 -0.46 8.77 6.18
N GLY A 103 -0.37 9.52 5.09
CA GLY A 103 0.63 10.60 4.94
C GLY A 103 1.94 10.14 4.28
N SER A 104 2.16 8.83 4.11
CA SER A 104 3.39 8.33 3.49
C SER A 104 3.49 8.67 2.00
N ILE A 105 4.67 9.13 1.59
CA ILE A 105 5.08 9.31 0.20
C ILE A 105 6.36 8.51 -0.01
N ILE A 106 6.25 7.37 -0.69
CA ILE A 106 7.32 6.38 -0.82
C ILE A 106 7.87 6.40 -2.25
N PRO A 107 9.13 6.82 -2.45
CA PRO A 107 9.77 6.68 -3.74
C PRO A 107 10.15 5.22 -4.01
N THR A 108 9.86 4.75 -5.22
CA THR A 108 10.25 3.43 -5.72
C THR A 108 10.56 3.49 -7.22
N TYR A 109 11.04 2.38 -7.76
CA TYR A 109 11.15 2.14 -9.20
C TYR A 109 10.14 1.10 -9.64
N GLU A 110 9.97 0.99 -10.95
CA GLU A 110 9.15 -0.06 -11.56
C GLU A 110 9.66 -1.47 -11.20
N PRO A 111 8.77 -2.46 -11.00
CA PRO A 111 9.17 -3.82 -10.68
C PRO A 111 10.04 -4.51 -11.74
N SER A 112 10.00 -4.02 -12.99
CA SER A 112 10.78 -4.54 -14.13
C SER A 112 12.28 -4.25 -14.03
N ILE A 113 12.69 -3.29 -13.18
CA ILE A 113 14.10 -2.92 -13.02
C ILE A 113 14.86 -4.02 -12.26
N GLN A 114 15.77 -4.70 -12.96
CA GLN A 114 16.55 -5.80 -12.40
C GLN A 114 17.93 -5.37 -11.86
N HIS A 115 18.46 -4.23 -12.30
CA HIS A 115 19.76 -3.72 -11.86
C HIS A 115 19.87 -2.19 -12.02
N LEU A 116 20.71 -1.57 -11.19
CA LEU A 116 20.88 -0.12 -11.11
C LEU A 116 22.17 0.37 -11.81
N LYS A 117 22.69 -0.39 -12.79
CA LYS A 117 23.91 -0.02 -13.52
C LYS A 117 23.78 1.26 -14.36
N LYS A 118 22.55 1.73 -14.55
CA LYS A 118 22.24 3.00 -15.21
C LYS A 118 21.23 3.75 -14.34
N PRO A 119 21.25 5.09 -14.36
CA PRO A 119 20.19 5.90 -13.77
C PRO A 119 18.83 5.40 -14.26
N VAL A 120 17.88 5.28 -13.33
CA VAL A 120 16.51 4.91 -13.66
C VAL A 120 15.74 6.18 -13.98
N ASP A 121 15.32 6.32 -15.23
CA ASP A 121 14.71 7.54 -15.77
C ASP A 121 13.30 7.80 -15.23
N LYS A 122 12.64 6.78 -14.67
CA LYS A 122 11.28 6.88 -14.14
C LYS A 122 11.24 6.65 -12.63
N LEU A 123 10.80 7.68 -11.90
CA LEU A 123 10.51 7.61 -10.48
C LEU A 123 9.03 7.26 -10.28
N VAL A 124 8.73 6.29 -9.42
CA VAL A 124 7.36 5.98 -9.01
C VAL A 124 7.16 6.44 -7.58
N LEU A 125 6.12 7.21 -7.30
CA LEU A 125 5.74 7.64 -5.95
C LEU A 125 4.48 6.90 -5.52
N TRP A 126 4.55 6.12 -4.44
CA TRP A 126 3.35 5.63 -3.76
C TRP A 126 2.93 6.65 -2.73
N VAL A 127 1.74 7.21 -2.89
CA VAL A 127 1.14 8.18 -1.99
C VAL A 127 0.01 7.48 -1.26
N ILE A 128 0.12 7.39 0.06
CA ILE A 128 -1.00 7.01 0.93
C ILE A 128 -1.57 8.29 1.51
N PRO A 129 -2.75 8.74 1.06
CA PRO A 129 -3.38 9.94 1.57
C PRO A 129 -3.55 9.90 3.09
N GLY A 130 -3.08 10.93 3.78
CA GLY A 130 -3.37 11.20 5.20
C GLY A 130 -3.77 12.66 5.41
N THR A 131 -3.94 13.09 6.66
CA THR A 131 -4.17 14.52 6.97
C THR A 131 -3.03 15.39 6.46
N GLU A 132 -1.81 14.96 6.70
CA GLU A 132 -0.57 15.56 6.22
C GLU A 132 0.51 14.47 6.14
N GLY A 133 1.62 14.75 5.48
CA GLY A 133 2.77 13.87 5.52
C GLY A 133 3.91 14.29 4.61
N GLU A 134 5.06 13.66 4.80
CA GLU A 134 6.28 13.99 4.10
C GLU A 134 6.98 12.73 3.59
N GLY A 135 7.79 12.94 2.56
CA GLY A 135 8.73 11.96 2.03
C GLY A 135 9.96 12.66 1.48
N ARG A 136 11.00 11.88 1.21
CA ARG A 136 12.19 12.39 0.53
C ARG A 136 12.77 11.31 -0.34
N PHE A 137 13.53 11.73 -1.34
CA PHE A 137 14.27 10.86 -2.23
C PHE A 137 15.71 11.36 -2.30
N TYR A 138 16.62 10.51 -1.86
CA TYR A 138 18.06 10.74 -1.88
C TYR A 138 18.71 10.09 -3.11
N GLU A 139 19.61 10.82 -3.74
CA GLU A 139 20.40 10.37 -4.88
C GLU A 139 21.86 10.81 -4.77
N ASP A 140 22.78 9.94 -5.19
CA ASP A 140 24.19 10.26 -5.42
C ASP A 140 24.72 9.36 -6.55
N HIS A 141 26.04 9.34 -6.75
CA HIS A 141 26.66 8.51 -7.79
C HIS A 141 26.53 6.99 -7.51
N GLY A 142 26.28 6.58 -6.27
CA GLY A 142 25.95 5.20 -5.89
C GLY A 142 27.11 4.20 -5.79
N ASP A 143 28.31 4.55 -6.25
CA ASP A 143 29.47 3.64 -6.29
C ASP A 143 30.79 4.26 -5.79
N ASN A 144 30.73 5.46 -5.20
CA ASN A 144 31.89 6.19 -4.68
C ASN A 144 31.58 6.89 -3.34
N GLU A 145 32.58 7.58 -2.77
CA GLU A 145 32.44 8.27 -1.47
C GLU A 145 32.20 9.79 -1.58
N ASP A 146 31.91 10.32 -2.77
CA ASP A 146 31.80 11.77 -2.98
C ASP A 146 30.62 12.38 -2.21
N TYR A 147 29.63 11.57 -1.83
CA TYR A 147 28.53 11.96 -0.95
C TYR A 147 29.02 12.55 0.39
N ARG A 148 30.21 12.15 0.87
CA ARG A 148 30.85 12.71 2.07
C ARG A 148 31.22 14.18 1.90
N ASN A 149 31.47 14.61 0.66
CA ASN A 149 31.85 15.98 0.30
C ASN A 149 30.66 16.80 -0.23
N GLY A 150 29.43 16.30 -0.08
CA GLY A 150 28.22 17.00 -0.53
C GLY A 150 27.78 16.68 -1.96
N ALA A 151 28.41 15.72 -2.64
CA ALA A 151 28.00 15.31 -3.98
C ALA A 151 26.80 14.36 -3.94
N PHE A 152 25.63 14.93 -3.63
CA PHE A 152 24.35 14.23 -3.62
C PHE A 152 23.22 15.23 -3.87
N ALA A 153 22.04 14.71 -4.15
CA ALA A 153 20.84 15.50 -4.30
C ALA A 153 19.66 14.91 -3.50
N ILE A 154 18.76 15.79 -3.08
CA ILE A 154 17.54 15.43 -2.34
C ILE A 154 16.34 16.09 -3.00
N THR A 155 15.32 15.30 -3.29
CA THR A 155 13.98 15.80 -3.63
C THR A 155 13.06 15.56 -2.46
N ARG A 156 12.39 16.61 -1.97
CA ARG A 156 11.41 16.50 -0.88
C ARG A 156 10.01 16.40 -1.45
N PHE A 157 9.17 15.65 -0.76
CA PHE A 157 7.76 15.50 -1.06
C PHE A 157 6.94 15.88 0.17
N SER A 158 5.82 16.54 -0.02
CA SER A 158 4.84 16.77 1.03
C SER A 158 3.44 16.50 0.52
N GLN A 159 2.55 16.10 1.42
CA GLN A 159 1.13 16.00 1.14
C GLN A 159 0.32 16.65 2.25
N GLN A 160 -0.85 17.16 1.87
CA GLN A 160 -1.84 17.70 2.78
C GLN A 160 -3.23 17.42 2.25
N ARG A 161 -4.15 17.13 3.17
CA ARG A 161 -5.57 17.02 2.85
C ARG A 161 -6.31 18.26 3.33
N GLY A 162 -7.10 18.86 2.43
CA GLY A 162 -7.95 20.00 2.73
C GLY A 162 -9.29 19.87 1.99
N GLY A 163 -10.39 19.86 2.74
CA GLY A 163 -11.71 19.66 2.15
C GLY A 163 -11.82 18.30 1.44
N ASP A 164 -12.12 18.33 0.15
CA ASP A 164 -12.23 17.16 -0.74
C ASP A 164 -10.96 16.92 -1.59
N ALA A 165 -9.88 17.66 -1.30
CA ALA A 165 -8.63 17.60 -2.04
C ALA A 165 -7.50 16.98 -1.22
N VAL A 166 -6.68 16.17 -1.89
CA VAL A 166 -5.33 15.79 -1.45
C VAL A 166 -4.35 16.49 -2.37
N THR A 167 -3.49 17.32 -1.80
CA THR A 167 -2.41 18.01 -2.52
C THR A 167 -1.10 17.30 -2.24
N LEU A 168 -0.43 16.82 -3.29
CA LEU A 168 0.95 16.36 -3.26
C LEU A 168 1.84 17.44 -3.88
N THR A 169 2.91 17.82 -3.20
CA THR A 169 3.96 18.69 -3.72
C THR A 169 5.26 17.91 -3.86
N ILE A 170 5.84 17.97 -5.06
CA ILE A 170 7.21 17.54 -5.34
C ILE A 170 8.07 18.80 -5.39
N ALA A 171 8.89 19.02 -4.37
CA ALA A 171 9.73 20.20 -4.27
C ALA A 171 10.86 20.19 -5.32
N PRO A 172 11.44 21.36 -5.66
CA PRO A 172 12.67 21.41 -6.44
C PRO A 172 13.77 20.58 -5.80
N ARG A 173 14.51 19.81 -6.62
CA ARG A 173 15.69 19.06 -6.17
C ARG A 173 16.76 20.01 -5.65
N GLU A 174 17.29 19.71 -4.48
CA GLU A 174 18.39 20.41 -3.83
C GLU A 174 19.67 19.58 -3.91
N GLY A 175 20.82 20.25 -4.07
CA GLY A 175 22.12 19.59 -4.22
C GLY A 175 22.42 19.14 -5.65
N SER A 176 23.60 18.54 -5.83
CA SER A 176 24.05 18.06 -7.12
C SER A 176 25.08 16.94 -7.01
N TYR A 177 25.09 16.07 -8.01
CA TYR A 177 26.15 15.10 -8.25
C TYR A 177 26.37 14.95 -9.76
N GLU A 178 27.54 14.47 -10.15
CA GLU A 178 27.88 14.27 -11.56
C GLU A 178 26.93 13.24 -12.20
N GLY A 179 26.39 13.56 -13.38
CA GLY A 179 25.53 12.65 -14.13
C GLY A 179 24.05 12.63 -13.69
N MET A 180 23.65 13.43 -12.71
CA MET A 180 22.24 13.53 -12.33
C MET A 180 21.35 14.04 -13.48
N PRO A 181 20.14 13.48 -13.69
CA PRO A 181 19.28 13.91 -14.79
C PRO A 181 18.70 15.31 -14.52
N GLU A 182 18.57 16.15 -15.55
CA GLU A 182 17.90 17.46 -15.44
C GLU A 182 16.37 17.32 -15.34
N SER A 183 15.83 16.30 -16.00
CA SER A 183 14.41 15.94 -15.98
C SER A 183 14.22 14.43 -15.93
N ARG A 184 13.05 13.99 -15.46
CA ARG A 184 12.72 12.56 -15.36
C ARG A 184 11.23 12.33 -15.54
N ASP A 185 10.87 11.10 -15.87
CA ASP A 185 9.48 10.69 -15.81
C ASP A 185 9.08 10.42 -14.35
N VAL A 186 7.90 10.89 -13.95
CA VAL A 186 7.34 10.63 -12.63
C VAL A 186 6.00 9.95 -12.79
N GLU A 187 5.82 8.80 -12.17
CA GLU A 187 4.52 8.17 -12.00
C GLU A 187 4.07 8.35 -10.56
N VAL A 188 2.87 8.88 -10.35
CA VAL A 188 2.29 9.03 -9.02
C VAL A 188 1.12 8.07 -8.87
N GLN A 189 1.21 7.21 -7.86
CA GLN A 189 0.18 6.26 -7.49
C GLN A 189 -0.47 6.69 -6.17
N PHE A 190 -1.69 7.20 -6.21
CA PHE A 190 -2.49 7.45 -5.01
C PHE A 190 -3.25 6.19 -4.67
N TRP A 191 -2.89 5.56 -3.54
CA TRP A 191 -3.51 4.32 -3.06
C TRP A 191 -4.61 4.63 -2.05
N ALA A 192 -5.45 3.62 -1.80
CA ALA A 192 -6.45 3.65 -0.72
C ALA A 192 -7.43 4.83 -0.82
N GLN A 193 -7.77 5.22 -2.05
CA GLN A 193 -8.62 6.38 -2.30
C GLN A 193 -9.71 6.04 -3.30
N GLU A 194 -10.90 6.60 -3.08
CA GLU A 194 -11.99 6.61 -4.04
C GLU A 194 -11.62 7.25 -5.37
N LYS A 195 -12.38 6.89 -6.41
CA LYS A 195 -12.16 7.44 -7.75
C LYS A 195 -12.32 8.97 -7.70
N PRO A 196 -11.27 9.74 -8.02
CA PRO A 196 -11.39 11.18 -8.05
C PRO A 196 -12.26 11.62 -9.21
N TYR A 197 -12.93 12.75 -9.03
CA TYR A 197 -13.69 13.38 -10.10
C TYR A 197 -12.83 14.40 -10.87
N GLN A 198 -11.70 14.84 -10.31
CA GLN A 198 -10.77 15.76 -10.95
C GLN A 198 -9.34 15.55 -10.45
N VAL A 199 -8.37 15.72 -11.35
CA VAL A 199 -6.93 15.78 -11.02
C VAL A 199 -6.35 17.00 -11.72
N THR A 200 -5.54 17.77 -11.00
CA THR A 200 -4.80 18.90 -11.57
C THR A 200 -3.31 18.74 -11.33
N VAL A 201 -2.51 19.26 -12.26
CA VAL A 201 -1.05 19.35 -12.19
C VAL A 201 -0.68 20.79 -12.48
N ASP A 202 0.05 21.43 -11.57
CA ASP A 202 0.43 22.84 -11.63
C ASP A 202 -0.76 23.77 -11.90
N GLY A 203 -1.91 23.44 -11.30
CA GLY A 203 -3.17 24.17 -11.42
C GLY A 203 -3.94 23.93 -12.72
N GLN A 204 -3.44 23.08 -13.63
CA GLN A 204 -4.13 22.70 -14.87
C GLN A 204 -4.77 21.33 -14.73
N GLU A 205 -6.04 21.20 -15.12
CA GLU A 205 -6.73 19.91 -15.10
C GLU A 205 -6.10 18.91 -16.09
N VAL A 206 -5.92 17.68 -15.63
CA VAL A 206 -5.40 16.57 -16.42
C VAL A 206 -6.46 15.50 -16.51
N ALA A 207 -6.90 15.21 -17.73
CA ALA A 207 -7.90 14.18 -18.01
C ALA A 207 -7.29 12.77 -18.17
N GLU A 208 -5.98 12.66 -18.41
CA GLU A 208 -5.31 11.38 -18.66
C GLU A 208 -4.69 10.83 -17.37
N TRP A 209 -5.44 9.94 -16.73
CA TRP A 209 -5.02 9.12 -15.60
C TRP A 209 -5.82 7.82 -15.62
N THR A 210 -5.33 6.79 -14.93
CA THR A 210 -6.05 5.52 -14.79
C THR A 210 -6.47 5.32 -13.35
N TYR A 211 -7.59 4.63 -13.14
CA TYR A 211 -8.05 4.24 -11.82
C TYR A 211 -8.37 2.76 -11.79
N ASP A 212 -7.71 2.05 -10.88
CA ASP A 212 -7.97 0.65 -10.59
C ASP A 212 -9.00 0.58 -9.47
N GLU A 213 -10.23 0.17 -9.78
CA GLU A 213 -11.30 0.06 -8.78
C GLU A 213 -11.06 -1.08 -7.78
N VAL A 214 -10.25 -2.07 -8.13
CA VAL A 214 -9.95 -3.22 -7.27
C VAL A 214 -8.90 -2.83 -6.24
N LEU A 215 -7.82 -2.20 -6.70
CA LEU A 215 -6.73 -1.73 -5.85
C LEU A 215 -7.02 -0.36 -5.23
N ARG A 216 -8.11 0.29 -5.64
CA ARG A 216 -8.50 1.66 -5.26
C ARG A 216 -7.32 2.61 -5.40
N ARG A 217 -6.76 2.59 -6.60
CA ARG A 217 -5.50 3.25 -6.91
C ARG A 217 -5.63 4.09 -8.17
N LEU A 218 -5.40 5.38 -8.05
CA LEU A 218 -5.17 6.25 -9.20
C LEU A 218 -3.70 6.18 -9.60
N THR A 219 -3.43 6.12 -10.90
CA THR A 219 -2.09 6.26 -11.48
C THR A 219 -2.06 7.44 -12.45
N LEU A 220 -1.15 8.38 -12.20
CA LEU A 220 -0.90 9.57 -13.01
C LEU A 220 0.52 9.51 -13.59
N GLN A 221 0.63 9.68 -14.91
CA GLN A 221 1.91 9.73 -15.61
C GLN A 221 2.31 11.19 -15.86
N LEU A 222 3.51 11.57 -15.44
CA LEU A 222 4.07 12.91 -15.59
C LEU A 222 5.40 12.81 -16.34
N PRO A 223 5.37 12.84 -17.69
CA PRO A 223 6.59 12.72 -18.47
C PRO A 223 7.45 13.98 -18.32
N ASN A 224 8.77 13.79 -18.39
CA ASN A 224 9.78 14.84 -18.54
C ASN A 224 9.65 15.99 -17.52
N ARG A 225 9.43 15.68 -16.24
CA ARG A 225 9.39 16.68 -15.16
C ARG A 225 10.79 17.21 -14.88
N VAL A 226 10.96 18.53 -14.98
CA VAL A 226 12.23 19.21 -14.67
C VAL A 226 12.49 19.10 -13.17
N CYS A 227 13.57 18.43 -12.78
CA CYS A 227 13.85 18.11 -11.38
C CYS A 227 14.13 19.35 -10.52
N SER A 228 14.55 20.47 -11.13
CA SER A 228 14.81 21.74 -10.42
C SER A 228 13.58 22.63 -10.27
N LYS A 229 12.38 22.13 -10.61
CA LYS A 229 11.13 22.87 -10.49
C LYS A 229 10.17 22.12 -9.59
N GLU A 230 9.35 22.89 -8.88
CA GLU A 230 8.24 22.33 -8.12
C GLU A 230 7.20 21.74 -9.06
N THR A 231 6.55 20.66 -8.64
CA THR A 231 5.34 20.13 -9.28
C THR A 231 4.28 19.95 -8.22
N VAL A 232 3.10 20.53 -8.42
CA VAL A 232 1.98 20.44 -7.49
C VAL A 232 0.86 19.63 -8.13
N ILE A 233 0.38 18.60 -7.44
CA ILE A 233 -0.67 17.70 -7.91
C ILE A 233 -1.81 17.79 -6.91
N CYS A 234 -2.99 18.18 -7.36
CA CYS A 234 -4.19 18.14 -6.52
C CYS A 234 -5.16 17.11 -7.07
N LEU A 235 -5.58 16.20 -6.20
CA LEU A 235 -6.53 15.15 -6.50
C LEU A 235 -7.81 15.41 -5.70
N TYR A 236 -8.92 15.59 -6.41
CA TYR A 236 -10.23 15.92 -5.84
C TYR A 236 -11.13 14.71 -5.90
N ALA A 237 -11.60 14.26 -4.75
CA ALA A 237 -12.48 13.12 -4.62
C ALA A 237 -13.59 13.42 -3.62
N ASN A 238 -14.80 12.93 -3.88
CA ASN A 238 -15.83 12.89 -2.86
C ASN A 238 -15.29 12.08 -1.67
N ALA A 239 -15.61 12.52 -0.44
CA ALA A 239 -15.06 12.05 0.83
C ALA A 239 -14.36 10.68 0.78
N THR A 240 -13.05 10.69 1.08
CA THR A 240 -12.23 9.49 1.16
C THR A 240 -12.61 8.64 2.38
N ASP A 241 -12.47 7.32 2.26
CA ASP A 241 -12.94 6.28 3.18
C ASP A 241 -12.55 6.37 4.66
N ILE A 242 -11.67 7.31 5.03
CA ILE A 242 -11.41 7.62 6.44
C ILE A 242 -12.71 8.01 7.17
N ALA A 243 -13.70 8.57 6.46
CA ALA A 243 -15.03 8.81 7.00
C ALA A 243 -16.03 7.65 6.78
N ALA A 244 -15.81 6.77 5.79
CA ALA A 244 -16.78 5.75 5.41
C ALA A 244 -16.50 4.34 6.00
N GLN A 245 -15.28 4.09 6.48
CA GLN A 245 -14.89 2.83 7.14
C GLN A 245 -14.66 2.97 8.65
N LYS A 246 -15.24 3.99 9.29
CA LYS A 246 -15.38 4.04 10.75
C LYS A 246 -16.23 2.85 11.22
N GLY A 247 -15.57 1.76 11.63
CA GLY A 247 -16.18 0.63 12.32
C GLY A 247 -16.54 -0.60 11.49
N ALA A 248 -16.13 -0.73 10.22
CA ALA A 248 -16.37 -1.97 9.46
C ALA A 248 -15.28 -3.01 9.78
N GLN A 249 -15.53 -3.87 10.77
CA GLN A 249 -14.74 -5.08 10.97
C GLN A 249 -14.86 -6.01 9.75
N THR A 250 -13.77 -6.70 9.44
CA THR A 250 -13.45 -7.18 8.09
C THR A 250 -14.24 -8.45 7.69
N PRO A 251 -14.92 -8.46 6.53
CA PRO A 251 -15.43 -9.69 5.94
C PRO A 251 -14.29 -10.69 5.63
N VAL A 252 -14.34 -11.89 6.20
CA VAL A 252 -13.31 -12.94 6.02
C VAL A 252 -13.75 -13.94 4.97
N LEU A 253 -12.95 -14.11 3.92
CA LEU A 253 -13.15 -15.13 2.88
C LEU A 253 -12.34 -16.40 3.20
N ARG A 254 -13.02 -17.55 3.32
CA ARG A 254 -12.44 -18.87 3.58
C ARG A 254 -12.82 -19.87 2.51
N TYR A 255 -11.93 -20.80 2.21
CA TYR A 255 -12.20 -21.96 1.37
C TYR A 255 -12.13 -23.24 2.19
N GLN A 256 -13.18 -24.04 2.15
CA GLN A 256 -13.29 -25.34 2.82
C GLN A 256 -13.05 -26.44 1.77
N ALA A 257 -11.82 -26.96 1.74
CA ALA A 257 -11.39 -27.94 0.74
C ALA A 257 -12.21 -29.25 0.78
N ASP A 258 -12.59 -29.71 1.98
CA ASP A 258 -13.39 -30.92 2.20
C ASP A 258 -14.79 -30.86 1.56
N ARG A 259 -15.35 -29.65 1.45
CA ARG A 259 -16.69 -29.40 0.90
C ARG A 259 -16.68 -28.72 -0.46
N ALA A 260 -15.50 -28.39 -0.98
CA ALA A 260 -15.32 -27.49 -2.10
C ALA A 260 -16.20 -26.24 -1.98
N LEU A 261 -16.16 -25.56 -0.83
CA LEU A 261 -17.05 -24.45 -0.50
C LEU A 261 -16.25 -23.18 -0.21
N LEU A 262 -16.55 -22.11 -0.94
CA LEU A 262 -16.08 -20.77 -0.64
C LEU A 262 -17.10 -20.08 0.26
N GLN A 263 -16.65 -19.47 1.36
CA GLN A 263 -17.52 -18.83 2.34
C GLN A 263 -16.95 -17.47 2.74
N LEU A 264 -17.76 -16.43 2.65
CA LEU A 264 -17.48 -15.14 3.26
C LEU A 264 -18.34 -14.98 4.51
N LYS A 265 -17.71 -14.63 5.63
CA LYS A 265 -18.39 -14.25 6.86
C LYS A 265 -18.04 -12.83 7.25
N SER A 266 -19.04 -12.10 7.71
CA SER A 266 -18.96 -10.79 8.31
C SER A 266 -19.61 -10.85 9.70
N ASP A 267 -19.14 -10.04 10.63
CA ASP A 267 -19.73 -9.85 11.95
C ASP A 267 -20.91 -8.88 11.97
N HIS A 268 -21.15 -8.19 10.85
CA HIS A 268 -22.26 -7.29 10.62
C HIS A 268 -22.96 -7.59 9.29
N THR A 269 -24.20 -7.13 9.15
CA THR A 269 -24.98 -7.31 7.92
C THR A 269 -24.39 -6.48 6.80
N VAL A 270 -24.01 -7.14 5.70
CA VAL A 270 -23.53 -6.50 4.47
C VAL A 270 -24.69 -6.34 3.51
N ASN A 271 -24.83 -5.17 2.90
CA ASN A 271 -25.94 -4.87 1.97
C ASN A 271 -25.83 -5.71 0.69
N ARG A 272 -24.60 -5.95 0.22
CA ARG A 272 -24.30 -6.74 -0.96
C ARG A 272 -22.96 -7.47 -0.85
N ILE A 273 -23.00 -8.79 -0.99
CA ILE A 273 -21.83 -9.66 -1.13
C ILE A 273 -21.85 -10.28 -2.52
N CYS A 274 -20.79 -10.12 -3.29
CA CYS A 274 -20.55 -10.80 -4.56
C CYS A 274 -19.36 -11.75 -4.40
N LEU A 275 -19.58 -13.05 -4.51
CA LEU A 275 -18.51 -14.06 -4.61
C LEU A 275 -18.31 -14.42 -6.08
N SER A 276 -17.08 -14.49 -6.55
CA SER A 276 -16.74 -15.04 -7.86
C SER A 276 -15.50 -15.92 -7.84
N VAL A 277 -15.42 -16.81 -8.81
CA VAL A 277 -14.28 -17.71 -9.02
C VAL A 277 -13.87 -17.59 -10.48
N VAL A 278 -12.60 -17.26 -10.72
CA VAL A 278 -12.03 -17.15 -12.05
C VAL A 278 -10.92 -18.21 -12.23
N ASP A 279 -10.72 -18.66 -13.47
CA ASP A 279 -9.53 -19.44 -13.81
C ASP A 279 -8.28 -18.55 -13.90
N LEU A 280 -7.11 -19.17 -14.08
CA LEU A 280 -5.84 -18.45 -14.20
C LEU A 280 -5.74 -17.57 -15.46
N SER A 281 -6.63 -17.74 -16.44
CA SER A 281 -6.73 -16.85 -17.60
C SER A 281 -7.62 -15.63 -17.34
N GLY A 282 -8.20 -15.52 -16.15
CA GLY A 282 -9.10 -14.44 -15.75
C GLY A 282 -10.55 -14.65 -16.22
N ARG A 283 -10.90 -15.82 -16.76
CA ARG A 283 -12.27 -16.12 -17.16
C ARG A 283 -13.09 -16.48 -15.92
N GLU A 284 -14.22 -15.80 -15.73
CA GLU A 284 -15.16 -16.14 -14.67
C GLU A 284 -15.83 -17.50 -14.92
N LEU A 285 -15.79 -18.35 -13.90
CA LEU A 285 -16.33 -19.70 -13.91
C LEU A 285 -17.61 -19.80 -13.08
N LEU A 286 -17.60 -19.18 -11.89
CA LEU A 286 -18.73 -19.17 -10.97
C LEU A 286 -18.89 -17.79 -10.36
N HIS A 287 -20.11 -17.43 -10.04
CA HIS A 287 -20.44 -16.18 -9.36
C HIS A 287 -21.75 -16.32 -8.58
N GLN A 288 -21.84 -15.61 -7.45
CA GLN A 288 -23.04 -15.53 -6.63
C GLN A 288 -23.13 -14.18 -5.94
N VAL A 289 -24.34 -13.63 -5.91
CA VAL A 289 -24.66 -12.42 -5.16
C VAL A 289 -25.58 -12.76 -4.01
N SER A 290 -25.35 -12.14 -2.87
CA SER A 290 -26.24 -12.16 -1.71
C SER A 290 -26.43 -10.73 -1.22
N SER A 291 -27.59 -10.44 -0.63
CA SER A 291 -27.91 -9.10 -0.15
C SER A 291 -28.42 -9.16 1.28
N HIS A 292 -28.11 -8.14 2.07
CA HIS A 292 -28.56 -8.00 3.46
C HIS A 292 -28.28 -9.25 4.29
N THR A 293 -27.03 -9.72 4.28
CA THR A 293 -26.63 -10.93 4.99
C THR A 293 -25.27 -10.73 5.65
N THR A 294 -25.03 -11.45 6.74
CA THR A 294 -23.73 -11.54 7.41
C THR A 294 -22.84 -12.62 6.79
N GLU A 295 -23.39 -13.47 5.93
CA GLU A 295 -22.68 -14.61 5.36
C GLU A 295 -23.12 -14.88 3.91
N ALA A 296 -22.15 -15.24 3.06
CA ALA A 296 -22.41 -15.77 1.72
C ALA A 296 -21.54 -17.01 1.48
N GLN A 297 -22.06 -17.96 0.70
CA GLN A 297 -21.37 -19.20 0.36
C GLN A 297 -21.51 -19.48 -1.12
N LEU A 298 -20.45 -19.97 -1.77
CA LEU A 298 -20.43 -20.38 -3.16
C LEU A 298 -19.82 -21.78 -3.27
N SER A 299 -20.58 -22.74 -3.80
CA SER A 299 -20.10 -24.11 -4.02
C SER A 299 -19.26 -24.20 -5.29
N LEU A 300 -18.07 -24.79 -5.17
CA LEU A 300 -17.13 -25.04 -6.26
C LEU A 300 -17.17 -26.50 -6.73
N SER A 301 -18.11 -27.32 -6.24
CA SER A 301 -18.16 -28.77 -6.54
C SER A 301 -18.29 -29.09 -8.02
N SER A 302 -18.81 -28.16 -8.84
CA SER A 302 -18.92 -28.31 -10.30
C SER A 302 -17.60 -28.05 -11.05
N LEU A 303 -16.60 -27.44 -10.40
CA LEU A 303 -15.31 -27.16 -11.02
C LEU A 303 -14.40 -28.40 -10.99
N PRO A 304 -13.58 -28.61 -12.02
CA PRO A 304 -12.57 -29.68 -12.00
C PRO A 304 -11.51 -29.45 -10.91
N THR A 305 -10.65 -30.43 -10.71
CA THR A 305 -9.42 -30.24 -9.92
C THR A 305 -8.53 -29.22 -10.61
N GLY A 306 -8.01 -28.24 -9.87
CA GLY A 306 -7.23 -27.16 -10.45
C GLY A 306 -7.01 -25.96 -9.53
N GLU A 307 -6.26 -24.98 -10.03
CA GLU A 307 -6.04 -23.70 -9.35
C GLU A 307 -7.07 -22.67 -9.77
N TYR A 308 -7.57 -21.90 -8.80
CA TYR A 308 -8.57 -20.86 -9.02
C TYR A 308 -8.23 -19.61 -8.23
N VAL A 309 -8.70 -18.46 -8.72
CA VAL A 309 -8.70 -17.21 -7.97
C VAL A 309 -10.14 -16.91 -7.56
N CYS A 310 -10.38 -16.87 -6.26
CA CYS A 310 -11.65 -16.54 -5.66
C CYS A 310 -11.65 -15.07 -5.26
N ARG A 311 -12.72 -14.35 -5.60
CA ARG A 311 -12.91 -12.95 -5.22
C ARG A 311 -14.21 -12.82 -4.43
N ALA A 312 -14.20 -11.98 -3.43
CA ALA A 312 -15.38 -11.53 -2.73
C ALA A 312 -15.41 -10.01 -2.72
N ASN A 313 -16.57 -9.42 -2.97
CA ASN A 313 -16.82 -7.98 -2.80
C ASN A 313 -18.00 -7.82 -1.85
N ALA A 314 -17.76 -7.26 -0.67
CA ALA A 314 -18.75 -7.01 0.37
C ALA A 314 -18.87 -5.50 0.59
N ASP A 315 -19.92 -4.86 0.04
CA ASP A 315 -20.12 -3.40 0.11
C ASP A 315 -18.89 -2.56 -0.29
N GLY A 316 -18.17 -3.00 -1.33
CA GLY A 316 -16.94 -2.34 -1.80
C GLY A 316 -15.67 -2.93 -1.20
N PHE A 317 -15.77 -3.73 -0.13
CA PHE A 317 -14.65 -4.47 0.44
C PHE A 317 -14.28 -5.68 -0.40
N VAL A 318 -13.13 -5.64 -1.07
CA VAL A 318 -12.70 -6.73 -1.96
C VAL A 318 -11.66 -7.62 -1.29
N VAL A 319 -11.95 -8.91 -1.16
CA VAL A 319 -10.98 -9.94 -0.76
C VAL A 319 -10.72 -10.86 -1.93
N THR A 320 -9.45 -11.16 -2.19
CA THR A 320 -9.07 -12.16 -3.20
C THR A 320 -8.26 -13.26 -2.54
N ARG A 321 -8.50 -14.52 -2.91
CA ARG A 321 -7.75 -15.68 -2.43
C ARG A 321 -7.50 -16.64 -3.58
N LYS A 322 -6.24 -17.05 -3.76
CA LYS A 322 -5.91 -18.18 -4.64
C LYS A 322 -6.15 -19.48 -3.88
N ILE A 323 -6.77 -20.46 -4.53
CA ILE A 323 -7.03 -21.77 -3.94
C ILE A 323 -6.61 -22.89 -4.90
N ILE A 324 -6.36 -24.07 -4.34
CA ILE A 324 -6.17 -25.31 -5.09
C ILE A 324 -7.34 -26.23 -4.70
N LYS A 325 -8.20 -26.55 -5.66
CA LYS A 325 -9.26 -27.54 -5.46
C LYS A 325 -8.71 -28.91 -5.87
N LEU A 326 -8.59 -29.81 -4.91
CA LEU A 326 -8.13 -31.18 -5.10
C LEU A 326 -9.22 -32.08 -5.69
#